data_AF-A0A7W7VYY0-F1
#
_entry.id   AF-A0A7W7VYY0-F1
#
_cell.length_a   1.000
_cell.length_b   1.000
_cell.length_c   1.000
_cell.angle_alpha   90.00
_cell.angle_beta   90.00
_cell.angle_gamma   90.00
#
_symmetry.space_group_name_H-M   'P 1'
#
loop_
_entity.id
_entity.type
_entity.pdbx_description
1 polymer ?
#
loop_
_entity_poly.entity_id
_entity_poly.type
_entity_poly.pdbx_seq_one_letter_code
_entity_poly.pdbx_strand_id
1 'polypeptide(L)'
;MPKKSAKPQYVPAEAATELEAAAADEHGQERLEDLALAAKHWTDAGDHTRALDLLAEPAAALREYPELNWLLPLYAYNLFAVGRTEQAWAVVDAAEQHARTTHSSYDYEQLAGYLLSAGHPDRALVGYTAALELLLSEDDRNPALPLLPRETSAVPRVRAARRELRASLGLPPDAHDLTTDQPVLRAALRERLRRRRDTA
;
A
#
# COMPACT_ATOMS: atom_id res chain seq x y z
N MET A 1 27.10 -29.00 -22.97
CA MET A 1 25.87 -28.57 -22.29
C MET A 1 26.16 -27.27 -21.56
N PRO A 2 25.54 -26.13 -21.93
CA PRO A 2 25.74 -24.89 -21.19
C PRO A 2 25.08 -25.02 -19.82
N LYS A 3 25.87 -24.84 -18.75
CA LYS A 3 25.36 -24.74 -17.38
C LYS A 3 24.45 -23.52 -17.34
N LYS A 4 23.15 -23.73 -17.09
CA LYS A 4 22.24 -22.62 -16.74
C LYS A 4 22.87 -21.92 -15.53
N SER A 5 23.37 -20.71 -15.73
CA SER A 5 23.73 -19.82 -14.62
C SER A 5 22.48 -19.64 -13.78
N ALA A 6 22.55 -20.07 -12.51
CA ALA A 6 21.54 -19.74 -11.53
C ALA A 6 21.42 -18.21 -11.51
N LYS A 7 20.20 -17.68 -11.63
CA LYS A 7 19.98 -16.25 -11.40
C LYS A 7 20.46 -15.95 -9.98
N PRO A 8 21.22 -14.87 -9.76
CA PRO A 8 21.64 -14.49 -8.41
C PRO A 8 20.42 -14.41 -7.50
N GLN A 9 20.53 -15.01 -6.32
CA GLN A 9 19.47 -14.96 -5.31
C GLN A 9 19.41 -13.52 -4.78
N TYR A 10 18.24 -12.90 -4.84
CA TYR A 10 18.04 -11.56 -4.31
C TYR A 10 18.23 -11.56 -2.79
N VAL A 11 19.15 -10.71 -2.31
CA VAL A 11 19.42 -10.50 -0.89
C VAL A 11 19.11 -9.03 -0.56
N PRO A 12 18.05 -8.73 0.22
CA PRO A 12 17.60 -7.36 0.47
C PRO A 12 18.70 -6.43 1.01
N ALA A 13 19.51 -6.90 1.98
CA ALA A 13 20.58 -6.09 2.57
C ALA A 13 21.71 -5.76 1.58
N GLU A 14 22.01 -6.67 0.63
CA GLU A 14 23.01 -6.42 -0.42
C GLU A 14 22.49 -5.35 -1.39
N ALA A 15 21.24 -5.48 -1.85
CA ALA A 15 20.60 -4.47 -2.69
C ALA A 15 20.52 -3.08 -2.00
N ALA A 16 20.26 -3.06 -0.69
CA ALA A 16 20.25 -1.83 0.09
C ALA A 16 21.64 -1.17 0.11
N THR A 17 22.69 -1.95 0.34
CA THR A 17 24.08 -1.47 0.39
C THR A 17 24.54 -0.92 -0.96
N GLU A 18 24.16 -1.57 -2.06
CA GLU A 18 24.46 -1.10 -3.42
C GLU A 18 23.82 0.27 -3.70
N LEU A 19 22.55 0.45 -3.31
CA LEU A 19 21.85 1.73 -3.48
C LEU A 19 22.40 2.84 -2.57
N GLU A 20 22.79 2.52 -1.33
CA GLU A 20 23.48 3.49 -0.47
C GLU A 20 24.81 3.96 -1.08
N ALA A 21 25.56 3.03 -1.69
CA ALA A 21 26.81 3.37 -2.36
C ALA A 21 26.56 4.25 -3.59
N ALA A 22 25.53 3.95 -4.40
CA ALA A 22 25.13 4.79 -5.53
C ALA A 22 24.71 6.20 -5.07
N ALA A 23 23.90 6.29 -4.01
CA ALA A 23 23.45 7.55 -3.43
C ALA A 23 24.60 8.44 -2.90
N ALA A 24 25.81 7.89 -2.68
CA ALA A 24 26.97 8.69 -2.28
C ALA A 24 27.52 9.56 -3.42
N ASP A 25 27.33 9.13 -4.67
CA ASP A 25 27.81 9.82 -5.87
C ASP A 25 26.74 10.71 -6.53
N GLU A 26 25.47 10.56 -6.12
CA GLU A 26 24.33 11.32 -6.63
C GLU A 26 24.01 12.59 -5.84
N HIS A 27 23.22 13.51 -6.42
CA HIS A 27 22.81 14.76 -5.79
C HIS A 27 21.34 15.09 -6.05
N GLY A 28 20.75 15.98 -5.21
CA GLY A 28 19.37 16.43 -5.39
C GLY A 28 18.34 15.31 -5.26
N GLN A 29 17.30 15.35 -6.10
CA GLN A 29 16.18 14.41 -6.05
C GLN A 29 16.61 12.94 -6.27
N GLU A 30 17.49 12.67 -7.24
CA GLU A 30 17.94 11.31 -7.58
C GLU A 30 18.57 10.61 -6.36
N ARG A 31 19.41 11.33 -5.62
CA ARG A 31 19.97 10.82 -4.36
C ARG A 31 18.87 10.49 -3.33
N LEU A 32 17.85 11.34 -3.19
CA LEU A 32 16.78 11.12 -2.22
C LEU A 32 15.92 9.91 -2.60
N GLU A 33 15.70 9.68 -3.89
CA GLU A 33 15.03 8.50 -4.41
C GLU A 33 15.84 7.23 -4.11
N ASP A 34 17.14 7.24 -4.36
CA ASP A 34 18.02 6.10 -4.06
C ASP A 34 18.08 5.79 -2.56
N LEU A 35 18.13 6.82 -1.70
CA LEU A 35 18.04 6.63 -0.24
C LEU A 35 16.70 6.03 0.19
N ALA A 36 15.59 6.49 -0.39
CA ALA A 36 14.26 5.95 -0.09
C ALA A 36 14.13 4.49 -0.55
N LEU A 37 14.69 4.14 -1.72
CA LEU A 37 14.74 2.76 -2.21
C LEU A 37 15.64 1.88 -1.34
N ALA A 38 16.83 2.35 -0.96
CA ALA A 38 17.72 1.65 -0.03
C ALA A 38 17.02 1.38 1.30
N ALA A 39 16.29 2.37 1.84
CA ALA A 39 15.50 2.20 3.05
C ALA A 39 14.42 1.14 2.92
N LYS A 40 13.76 1.04 1.76
CA LYS A 40 12.80 -0.03 1.48
C LYS A 40 13.48 -1.40 1.55
N HIS A 41 14.67 -1.54 0.99
CA HIS A 41 15.42 -2.80 1.04
C HIS A 41 15.88 -3.16 2.46
N TRP A 42 16.29 -2.19 3.28
CA TRP A 42 16.57 -2.43 4.70
C TRP A 42 15.32 -2.80 5.50
N THR A 43 14.18 -2.19 5.17
CA THR A 43 12.88 -2.56 5.75
C THR A 43 12.54 -4.03 5.43
N ASP A 44 12.73 -4.44 4.17
CA ASP A 44 12.53 -5.83 3.74
C ASP A 44 13.54 -6.80 4.40
N ALA A 45 14.72 -6.31 4.79
CA ALA A 45 15.71 -7.04 5.59
C ALA A 45 15.40 -7.08 7.10
N GLY A 46 14.41 -6.30 7.58
CA GLY A 46 14.05 -6.17 8.99
C GLY A 46 14.90 -5.17 9.79
N ASP A 47 15.81 -4.42 9.15
CA ASP A 47 16.57 -3.36 9.83
C ASP A 47 15.82 -2.03 9.75
N HIS A 48 14.82 -1.91 10.62
CA HIS A 48 13.96 -0.73 10.70
C HIS A 48 14.70 0.52 11.20
N THR A 49 15.79 0.35 11.95
CA THR A 49 16.57 1.49 12.44
C THR A 49 17.36 2.09 11.29
N ARG A 50 18.07 1.26 10.52
CA ARG A 50 18.81 1.73 9.34
C ARG A 50 17.88 2.33 8.29
N ALA A 51 16.72 1.72 8.06
CA ALA A 51 15.71 2.26 7.16
C ALA A 51 15.27 3.68 7.57
N LEU A 52 15.06 3.95 8.87
CA LEU A 52 14.70 5.29 9.36
C LEU A 52 15.82 6.31 9.19
N ASP A 53 17.07 5.91 9.43
CA ASP A 53 18.22 6.80 9.24
C ASP A 53 18.29 7.29 7.78
N LEU A 54 18.06 6.38 6.83
CA LEU A 54 18.04 6.70 5.39
C LEU A 54 16.82 7.51 4.97
N LEU A 55 15.66 7.30 5.61
CA LEU A 55 14.42 8.04 5.31
C LEU A 55 14.38 9.45 5.91
N ALA A 56 15.25 9.76 6.88
CA ALA A 56 15.22 11.04 7.57
C ALA A 56 15.42 12.22 6.61
N GLU A 57 16.35 12.09 5.67
CA GLU A 57 16.67 13.15 4.71
C GLU A 57 15.58 13.29 3.62
N PRO A 58 15.15 12.23 2.90
CA PRO A 58 14.01 12.30 1.99
C PRO A 58 12.73 12.85 2.65
N ALA A 59 12.43 12.45 3.89
CA ALA A 59 11.25 12.93 4.62
C ALA A 59 11.34 14.44 4.95
N ALA A 60 12.53 14.95 5.24
CA ALA A 60 12.74 16.38 5.48
C ALA A 60 12.57 17.22 4.20
N ALA A 61 12.85 16.61 3.04
CA ALA A 61 12.84 17.27 1.73
C ALA A 61 11.47 17.26 1.02
N LEU A 62 10.43 16.65 1.61
CA LEU A 62 9.09 16.52 1.00
C LEU A 62 8.41 17.83 0.58
N ARG A 63 8.80 18.97 1.18
CA ARG A 63 8.29 20.28 0.76
C ARG A 63 8.86 20.72 -0.58
N GLU A 64 10.10 20.36 -0.87
CA GLU A 64 10.81 20.68 -2.10
C GLU A 64 10.51 19.62 -3.18
N TYR A 65 10.44 18.36 -2.76
CA TYR A 65 10.26 17.18 -3.61
C TYR A 65 8.98 16.42 -3.25
N PRO A 66 7.78 16.96 -3.56
CA PRO A 66 6.50 16.35 -3.19
C PRO A 66 6.21 15.02 -3.90
N GLU A 67 6.89 14.71 -5.00
CA GLU A 67 6.84 13.41 -5.65
C GLU A 67 7.34 12.28 -4.74
N LEU A 68 8.19 12.58 -3.76
CA LEU A 68 8.66 11.61 -2.78
C LEU A 68 7.60 11.21 -1.74
N ASN A 69 6.39 11.79 -1.74
CA ASN A 69 5.33 11.45 -0.79
C ASN A 69 4.94 9.95 -0.79
N TRP A 70 5.29 9.20 -1.84
CA TRP A 70 5.13 7.74 -1.86
C TRP A 70 5.88 7.01 -0.74
N LEU A 71 6.92 7.64 -0.13
CA LEU A 71 7.66 7.05 0.99
C LEU A 71 6.93 7.14 2.34
N LEU A 72 5.92 8.01 2.48
CA LEU A 72 5.26 8.27 3.76
C LEU A 72 4.72 6.99 4.43
N PRO A 73 4.02 6.06 3.73
CA PRO A 73 3.62 4.77 4.30
C PRO A 73 4.78 3.93 4.84
N LEU A 74 5.88 3.86 4.10
CA LEU A 74 7.09 3.13 4.49
C LEU A 74 7.74 3.76 5.73
N TYR A 75 7.78 5.09 5.79
CA TYR A 75 8.32 5.82 6.93
C TYR A 75 7.49 5.60 8.19
N ALA A 76 6.15 5.68 8.10
CA ALA A 76 5.26 5.37 9.21
C ALA A 76 5.44 3.93 9.70
N TYR A 77 5.54 2.95 8.79
CA TYR A 77 5.76 1.54 9.15
C TYR A 77 7.03 1.34 9.98
N ASN A 78 8.16 1.90 9.54
CA ASN A 78 9.41 1.77 10.26
C ASN A 78 9.37 2.51 11.62
N LEU A 79 8.68 3.64 11.71
CA LEU A 79 8.46 4.34 12.98
C LEU A 79 7.66 3.48 13.98
N PHE A 80 6.61 2.79 13.53
CA PHE A 80 5.90 1.82 14.37
C PHE A 80 6.82 0.68 14.83
N ALA A 81 7.61 0.13 13.91
CA ALA A 81 8.51 -1.00 14.18
C ALA A 81 9.56 -0.69 15.27
N VAL A 82 10.02 0.56 15.37
CA VAL A 82 10.96 1.00 16.42
C VAL A 82 10.27 1.63 17.65
N GLY A 83 8.94 1.59 17.74
CA GLY A 83 8.18 2.10 18.89
C GLY A 83 7.99 3.62 18.93
N ARG A 84 8.23 4.35 17.84
CA ARG A 84 7.96 5.80 17.73
C ARG A 84 6.51 6.07 17.32
N THR A 85 5.57 5.52 18.08
CA THR A 85 4.13 5.45 17.74
C THR A 85 3.47 6.80 17.47
N GLU A 86 3.72 7.82 18.30
CA GLU A 86 3.10 9.15 18.10
C GLU A 86 3.54 9.80 16.78
N GLN A 87 4.82 9.66 16.44
CA GLN A 87 5.36 10.20 15.19
C GLN A 87 4.87 9.39 13.99
N ALA A 88 4.76 8.06 14.13
CA ALA A 88 4.20 7.21 13.11
C ALA A 88 2.78 7.65 12.75
N TRP A 89 1.91 7.93 13.74
CA TRP A 89 0.56 8.43 13.48
C TRP A 89 0.54 9.79 12.80
N ALA A 90 1.43 10.71 13.16
CA ALA A 90 1.54 11.99 12.47
C ALA A 90 1.93 11.81 10.98
N VAL A 91 2.78 10.84 10.67
CA VAL A 91 3.16 10.50 9.29
C VAL A 91 2.00 9.80 8.56
N VAL A 92 1.23 8.95 9.23
CA VAL A 92 0.00 8.35 8.67
C VAL A 92 -1.00 9.44 8.30
N ASP A 93 -1.24 10.42 9.17
CA ASP A 93 -2.15 11.53 8.87
C ASP A 93 -1.70 12.33 7.64
N ALA A 94 -0.39 12.55 7.49
CA ALA A 94 0.18 13.18 6.30
C ALA A 94 -0.01 12.33 5.04
N ALA A 95 0.20 11.01 5.13
CA ALA A 95 -0.02 10.07 4.03
C ALA A 95 -1.50 10.01 3.60
N GLU A 96 -2.43 9.99 4.56
CA GLU A 96 -3.87 10.04 4.30
C GLU A 96 -4.28 11.36 3.65
N GLN A 97 -3.73 12.48 4.12
CA GLN A 97 -3.98 13.79 3.53
C GLN A 97 -3.44 13.86 2.09
N HIS A 98 -2.27 13.30 1.82
CA HIS A 98 -1.71 13.20 0.48
C HIS A 98 -2.63 12.38 -0.43
N ALA A 99 -2.95 11.14 -0.05
CA ALA A 99 -3.82 10.23 -0.81
C ALA A 99 -5.19 10.85 -1.13
N ARG A 100 -5.76 11.59 -0.17
CA ARG A 100 -7.01 12.36 -0.37
C ARG A 100 -6.85 13.49 -1.36
N THR A 101 -5.74 14.22 -1.29
CA THR A 101 -5.48 15.35 -2.19
C THR A 101 -5.25 14.88 -3.62
N THR A 102 -4.47 13.81 -3.78
CA THR A 102 -4.16 13.20 -5.08
C THR A 102 -5.32 12.39 -5.65
N HIS A 103 -6.31 12.01 -4.83
CA HIS A 103 -7.40 11.10 -5.21
C HIS A 103 -6.85 9.78 -5.78
N SER A 104 -5.78 9.26 -5.18
CA SER A 104 -5.06 8.07 -5.65
C SER A 104 -5.49 6.84 -4.86
N SER A 105 -6.14 5.89 -5.54
CA SER A 105 -6.44 4.59 -4.92
C SER A 105 -5.18 3.81 -4.52
N TYR A 106 -4.08 3.98 -5.28
CA TYR A 106 -2.80 3.36 -5.00
C TYR A 106 -2.21 3.83 -3.67
N ASP A 107 -2.26 5.14 -3.40
CA ASP A 107 -1.68 5.70 -2.17
C ASP A 107 -2.42 5.17 -0.94
N TYR A 108 -3.76 5.11 -1.00
CA TYR A 108 -4.57 4.49 0.04
C TYR A 108 -4.28 3.00 0.23
N GLU A 109 -4.08 2.27 -0.86
CA GLU A 109 -3.76 0.85 -0.80
C GLU A 109 -2.39 0.60 -0.17
N GLN A 110 -1.36 1.33 -0.60
CA GLN A 110 0.00 1.21 -0.06
C GLN A 110 0.00 1.52 1.45
N LEU A 111 -0.67 2.60 1.85
CA LEU A 111 -0.83 2.94 3.26
C LEU A 111 -1.54 1.83 4.04
N ALA A 112 -2.64 1.27 3.50
CA ALA A 112 -3.36 0.18 4.13
C ALA A 112 -2.50 -1.07 4.32
N GLY A 113 -1.69 -1.43 3.31
CA GLY A 113 -0.77 -2.55 3.39
C GLY A 113 0.25 -2.38 4.53
N TYR A 114 0.89 -1.21 4.61
CA TYR A 114 1.85 -0.92 5.68
C TYR A 114 1.22 -0.86 7.07
N LEU A 115 0.02 -0.28 7.21
CA LEU A 115 -0.73 -0.28 8.46
C LEU A 115 -1.11 -1.69 8.91
N LEU A 116 -1.48 -2.56 7.97
CA LEU A 116 -1.76 -3.96 8.27
C LEU A 116 -0.50 -4.67 8.78
N SER A 117 0.63 -4.50 8.10
CA SER A 117 1.93 -5.03 8.52
C SER A 117 2.40 -4.49 9.88
N ALA A 118 2.06 -3.24 10.22
CA ALA A 118 2.32 -2.63 11.52
C ALA A 118 1.39 -3.13 12.64
N GLY A 119 0.40 -3.99 12.34
CA GLY A 119 -0.55 -4.49 13.34
C GLY A 119 -1.71 -3.54 13.63
N HIS A 120 -2.09 -2.69 12.66
CA HIS A 120 -3.23 -1.77 12.75
C HIS A 120 -4.35 -2.15 11.77
N PRO A 121 -5.00 -3.32 11.94
CA PRO A 121 -5.93 -3.87 10.97
C PRO A 121 -7.20 -3.01 10.78
N ASP A 122 -7.68 -2.34 11.83
CA ASP A 122 -8.86 -1.47 11.72
C ASP A 122 -8.60 -0.27 10.81
N ARG A 123 -7.40 0.34 10.93
CA ARG A 123 -6.99 1.47 10.07
C ARG A 123 -6.67 1.02 8.66
N ALA A 124 -6.04 -0.15 8.51
CA ALA A 124 -5.84 -0.77 7.20
C ALA A 124 -7.18 -1.02 6.48
N LEU A 125 -8.22 -1.47 7.19
CA LEU A 125 -9.55 -1.67 6.61
C LEU A 125 -10.17 -0.38 6.10
N VAL A 126 -9.99 0.74 6.81
CA VAL A 126 -10.41 2.07 6.35
C VAL A 126 -9.69 2.43 5.04
N GLY A 127 -8.37 2.27 4.99
CA GLY A 127 -7.57 2.55 3.78
C GLY A 127 -7.98 1.69 2.57
N TYR A 128 -8.12 0.37 2.75
CA TYR A 128 -8.60 -0.52 1.67
C TYR A 128 -10.03 -0.19 1.21
N THR A 129 -10.88 0.29 2.12
CA THR A 129 -12.24 0.72 1.75
C THR A 129 -12.17 1.99 0.90
N ALA A 130 -11.41 3.00 1.31
CA ALA A 130 -11.22 4.23 0.53
C ALA A 130 -10.59 3.95 -0.85
N ALA A 131 -9.58 3.08 -0.92
CA ALA A 131 -8.97 2.63 -2.17
C ALA A 131 -10.01 1.96 -3.09
N LEU A 132 -10.85 1.08 -2.55
CA LEU A 132 -11.86 0.38 -3.33
C LEU A 132 -12.99 1.31 -3.79
N GLU A 133 -13.42 2.24 -2.96
CA GLU A 133 -14.41 3.27 -3.35
C GLU A 133 -13.90 4.12 -4.51
N LEU A 134 -12.64 4.57 -4.45
CA LEU A 134 -12.01 5.31 -5.54
C LEU A 134 -11.91 4.46 -6.81
N LEU A 135 -11.43 3.22 -6.73
CA LEU A 135 -11.32 2.32 -7.88
C LEU A 135 -12.66 2.02 -8.57
N LEU A 136 -13.75 2.06 -7.81
CA LEU A 136 -15.11 1.86 -8.32
C LEU A 136 -15.76 3.18 -8.80
N SER A 137 -15.08 4.32 -8.60
CA SER A 137 -15.50 5.63 -9.06
C SER A 137 -14.77 6.04 -10.34
N GLU A 138 -15.34 7.00 -11.08
CA GLU A 138 -14.67 7.63 -12.23
C GLU A 138 -13.57 8.62 -11.80
N ASP A 139 -13.49 8.94 -10.50
CA ASP A 139 -12.65 10.00 -9.93
C ASP A 139 -11.25 9.57 -9.51
N ASP A 140 -10.89 8.28 -9.63
CA ASP A 140 -9.54 7.83 -9.31
C ASP A 140 -8.52 8.44 -10.27
N ARG A 141 -7.47 9.08 -9.73
CA ARG A 141 -6.40 9.75 -10.49
C ARG A 141 -5.06 9.04 -10.36
N ASN A 142 -5.08 7.78 -9.94
CA ASN A 142 -3.89 6.98 -9.72
C ASN A 142 -2.93 7.00 -10.93
N PRO A 143 -1.68 7.48 -10.75
CA PRO A 143 -0.69 7.65 -11.81
C PRO A 143 -0.09 6.33 -12.32
N ALA A 144 -0.30 5.21 -11.61
CA ALA A 144 0.15 3.87 -12.02
C ALA A 144 -0.89 3.12 -12.89
N LEU A 145 -2.10 3.67 -13.06
CA LEU A 145 -3.16 3.10 -13.91
C LEU A 145 -3.07 3.34 -15.44
N PRO A 146 -2.13 4.11 -16.04
CA PRO A 146 -2.07 4.20 -17.50
C PRO A 146 -1.61 2.89 -18.18
N LEU A 147 -1.07 1.92 -17.43
CA LEU A 147 -0.46 0.71 -18.00
C LEU A 147 -1.37 -0.53 -18.03
N LEU A 148 -2.44 -0.58 -17.22
CA LEU A 148 -3.39 -1.70 -17.17
C LEU A 148 -4.82 -1.24 -16.84
N PRO A 149 -5.87 -1.86 -17.40
CA PRO A 149 -7.26 -1.54 -17.03
C PRO A 149 -7.51 -1.71 -15.52
N ARG A 150 -8.15 -0.71 -14.88
CA ARG A 150 -8.44 -0.67 -13.43
C ARG A 150 -9.17 -1.91 -12.93
N GLU A 151 -10.08 -2.41 -13.77
CA GLU A 151 -11.00 -3.51 -13.50
C GLU A 151 -10.32 -4.88 -13.51
N THR A 152 -9.21 -5.05 -14.24
CA THR A 152 -8.58 -6.37 -14.44
C THR A 152 -7.49 -6.70 -13.42
N SER A 153 -7.00 -5.72 -12.65
CA SER A 153 -5.87 -5.93 -11.73
C SER A 153 -6.08 -5.34 -10.33
N ALA A 154 -6.43 -4.05 -10.22
CA ALA A 154 -6.49 -3.35 -8.94
C ALA A 154 -7.77 -3.67 -8.14
N VAL A 155 -8.95 -3.59 -8.77
CA VAL A 155 -10.24 -3.86 -8.08
C VAL A 155 -10.29 -5.26 -7.46
N PRO A 156 -9.96 -6.36 -8.18
CA PRO A 156 -10.01 -7.70 -7.60
C PRO A 156 -9.02 -7.86 -6.43
N ARG A 157 -7.83 -7.29 -6.55
CA ARG A 157 -6.76 -7.39 -5.55
C ARG A 157 -7.11 -6.62 -4.27
N VAL A 158 -7.51 -5.35 -4.37
CA VAL A 158 -7.95 -4.53 -3.22
C VAL A 158 -9.17 -5.14 -2.54
N ARG A 159 -10.16 -5.60 -3.32
CA ARG A 159 -11.35 -6.27 -2.77
C ARG A 159 -10.98 -7.56 -2.03
N ALA A 160 -10.07 -8.37 -2.56
CA ALA A 160 -9.63 -9.59 -1.90
C ALA A 160 -8.96 -9.29 -0.56
N ALA A 161 -7.99 -8.36 -0.54
CA ALA A 161 -7.30 -7.94 0.69
C ALA A 161 -8.28 -7.42 1.74
N ARG A 162 -9.23 -6.57 1.33
CA ARG A 162 -10.30 -6.06 2.20
C ARG A 162 -11.16 -7.17 2.79
N ARG A 163 -11.63 -8.10 1.95
CA ARG A 163 -12.49 -9.21 2.37
C ARG A 163 -11.78 -10.13 3.36
N GLU A 164 -10.51 -10.45 3.10
CA GLU A 164 -9.68 -11.26 3.99
C GLU A 164 -9.45 -10.57 5.34
N LEU A 165 -9.17 -9.27 5.32
CA LEU A 165 -9.02 -8.47 6.54
C LEU A 165 -10.32 -8.36 7.35
N ARG A 166 -11.47 -8.20 6.70
CA ARG A 166 -12.77 -8.22 7.38
C ARG A 166 -13.02 -9.56 8.05
N ALA A 167 -12.72 -10.66 7.35
CA ALA A 167 -12.87 -12.00 7.88
C ALA A 167 -11.96 -12.23 9.10
N SER A 168 -10.71 -11.75 9.08
CA SER A 168 -9.80 -11.84 10.24
C SER A 168 -10.27 -11.01 11.44
N LEU A 169 -10.99 -9.90 11.19
CA LEU A 169 -11.65 -9.08 12.21
C LEU A 169 -13.02 -9.62 12.65
N GLY A 170 -13.48 -10.77 12.12
CA GLY A 170 -14.79 -11.34 12.43
C GLY A 170 -15.98 -10.54 11.89
N LEU A 171 -15.73 -9.61 10.96
CA LEU A 171 -16.76 -8.81 10.33
C LEU A 171 -17.44 -9.61 9.20
N PRO A 172 -18.77 -9.55 9.07
CA PRO A 172 -19.45 -10.19 7.96
C PRO A 172 -19.10 -9.49 6.63
N PRO A 173 -19.12 -10.20 5.49
CA PRO A 173 -18.97 -9.56 4.18
C PRO A 173 -20.05 -8.48 3.95
N ASP A 174 -19.68 -7.38 3.29
CA ASP A 174 -20.61 -6.31 2.92
C ASP A 174 -20.77 -6.14 1.40
N ALA A 175 -21.48 -5.09 0.98
CA ALA A 175 -21.77 -4.83 -0.42
C ALA A 175 -20.52 -4.78 -1.30
N HIS A 176 -19.40 -4.23 -0.80
CA HIS A 176 -18.15 -4.14 -1.55
C HIS A 176 -17.44 -5.49 -1.69
N ASP A 177 -17.67 -6.42 -0.76
CA ASP A 177 -17.12 -7.79 -0.81
C ASP A 177 -17.96 -8.71 -1.71
N LEU A 178 -19.26 -8.43 -1.81
CA LEU A 178 -20.24 -9.24 -2.52
C LEU A 178 -20.41 -8.87 -4.00
N THR A 179 -19.87 -7.72 -4.43
CA THR A 179 -19.82 -7.32 -5.85
C THR A 179 -18.76 -8.13 -6.59
N THR A 180 -18.84 -9.44 -6.57
CA THR A 180 -18.23 -10.25 -7.63
C THR A 180 -19.03 -10.02 -8.91
N ASP A 181 -18.35 -9.79 -10.04
CA ASP A 181 -18.86 -10.11 -11.37
C ASP A 181 -19.05 -11.63 -11.56
N GLN A 182 -19.58 -12.31 -10.54
CA GLN A 182 -20.05 -13.67 -10.63
C GLN A 182 -21.57 -13.63 -10.74
N PRO A 183 -22.13 -13.91 -11.93
CA PRO A 183 -23.57 -13.96 -12.17
C PRO A 183 -24.32 -14.83 -11.14
N VAL A 184 -23.66 -15.88 -10.64
CA VAL A 184 -24.21 -16.86 -9.70
C VAL A 184 -24.54 -16.25 -8.34
N LEU A 185 -23.67 -15.39 -7.79
CA LEU A 185 -23.89 -14.77 -6.48
C LEU A 185 -24.94 -13.65 -6.54
N ARG A 186 -25.01 -12.89 -7.65
CA ARG A 186 -26.10 -11.92 -7.89
C ARG A 186 -27.46 -12.63 -8.00
N ALA A 187 -27.51 -13.77 -8.68
CA ALA A 187 -28.72 -14.58 -8.77
C ALA A 187 -29.16 -15.10 -7.38
N ALA A 188 -28.22 -15.61 -6.59
CA ALA A 188 -28.51 -16.11 -5.24
C ALA A 188 -28.98 -15.01 -4.28
N LEU A 189 -28.39 -13.81 -4.35
CA LEU A 189 -28.79 -12.67 -3.52
C LEU A 189 -30.18 -12.13 -3.92
N ARG A 190 -30.46 -12.03 -5.24
CA ARG A 190 -31.79 -11.64 -5.73
C ARG A 190 -32.87 -12.63 -5.28
N GLU A 191 -32.59 -13.92 -5.37
CA GLU A 191 -33.51 -14.97 -4.92
C GLU A 191 -33.75 -14.90 -3.40
N ARG A 192 -32.70 -14.63 -2.61
CA ARG A 192 -32.82 -14.48 -1.15
C ARG A 192 -33.63 -13.24 -0.75
N LEU A 193 -33.45 -12.12 -1.45
CA LEU A 193 -34.22 -10.89 -1.20
C LEU A 193 -35.68 -11.02 -1.64
N ARG A 194 -35.95 -11.73 -2.74
CA ARG A 194 -37.31 -12.05 -3.19
C ARG A 194 -38.06 -12.87 -2.13
N ARG A 195 -37.45 -13.95 -1.63
CA ARG A 195 -38.06 -14.81 -0.60
C ARG A 195 -38.41 -14.05 0.69
N ARG A 196 -37.57 -13.10 1.10
CA ARG A 196 -37.85 -12.27 2.28
C ARG A 196 -39.05 -11.34 2.09
N ARG A 197 -39.26 -10.84 0.86
CA ARG A 197 -40.38 -9.97 0.50
C ARG A 197 -41.69 -10.75 0.37
N ASP A 198 -41.62 -12.04 0.04
CA ASP A 198 -42.79 -12.91 -0.06
C ASP A 198 -43.21 -13.47 1.33
N THR A 199 -42.38 -13.32 2.36
CA THR A 199 -42.64 -13.75 3.74
C THR A 199 -42.95 -12.62 4.72
N ALA A 200 -43.02 -11.37 4.25
CA ALA A 200 -43.36 -10.18 5.03
C ALA A 200 -44.67 -9.57 4.51
#